data_AF-A0A922J5T8-F1
#
_entry.id   AF-A0A922J5T8-F1
#
_cell.length_a   1.000
_cell.length_b   1.000
_cell.length_c   1.000
_cell.angle_alpha   90.00
_cell.angle_beta   90.00
_cell.angle_gamma   90.00
#
_symmetry.space_group_name_H-M   'P 1'
#
loop_
_entity.id
_entity.type
_entity.pdbx_description
1 polymer ?
#
loop_
_entity_poly.entity_id
_entity_poly.type
_entity_poly.pdbx_seq_one_letter_code
_entity_poly.pdbx_strand_id
1 'polypeptide(L)'
;MEKKTILMASGLMMMLLILSATTARADLCQDAVTSLMPCIAFLTGFSPPPPNAGCCQGARDVLNKATTSADRKALCVCLKNVASQDGILPDRAEQLPDLCKIKVPVPIKPDVDCNK
;
A
#
# COMPACT_ATOMS: atom_id res chain seq x y z
N MET A 1 -15.23 43.81 0.51
CA MET A 1 -15.70 42.56 1.15
C MET A 1 -15.32 41.32 0.34
N GLU A 2 -15.18 41.43 -0.99
CA GLU A 2 -14.89 40.31 -1.90
C GLU A 2 -13.52 39.63 -1.71
N LYS A 3 -12.44 40.37 -1.44
CA LYS A 3 -11.10 39.78 -1.22
C LYS A 3 -11.04 38.84 0.00
N LYS A 4 -11.76 39.18 1.09
CA LYS A 4 -11.83 38.33 2.30
C LYS A 4 -12.60 37.05 2.00
N THR A 5 -13.70 37.13 1.25
CA THR A 5 -14.50 35.97 0.84
C THR A 5 -13.72 35.05 -0.11
N ILE A 6 -12.93 35.60 -1.04
CA ILE A 6 -12.08 34.82 -1.96
C ILE A 6 -10.94 34.12 -1.21
N LEU A 7 -10.28 34.78 -0.26
CA LEU A 7 -9.22 34.18 0.57
C LEU A 7 -9.76 33.07 1.48
N MET A 8 -10.94 33.28 2.08
CA MET A 8 -11.62 32.29 2.91
C MET A 8 -12.09 31.09 2.07
N ALA A 9 -12.69 31.33 0.89
CA ALA A 9 -13.14 30.28 -0.01
C ALA A 9 -11.97 29.47 -0.61
N SER A 10 -10.87 30.12 -0.97
CA SER A 10 -9.65 29.44 -1.45
C SER A 10 -8.99 28.61 -0.36
N GLY A 11 -8.90 29.15 0.86
CA GLY A 11 -8.39 28.43 2.03
C GLY A 11 -9.26 27.22 2.39
N LEU A 12 -10.59 27.37 2.36
CA LEU A 12 -11.53 26.28 2.62
C LEU A 12 -11.43 25.18 1.54
N MET A 13 -11.31 25.56 0.26
CA MET A 13 -11.16 24.63 -0.85
C MET A 13 -9.85 23.84 -0.75
N MET A 14 -8.73 24.49 -0.42
CA MET A 14 -7.44 23.82 -0.20
C MET A 14 -7.49 22.87 0.99
N MET A 15 -8.12 23.27 2.10
CA MET A 15 -8.28 22.40 3.27
C MET A 15 -9.14 21.17 2.96
N LEU A 16 -10.22 21.32 2.19
CA LEU A 16 -11.07 20.21 1.75
C LEU A 16 -10.34 19.25 0.79
N LEU A 17 -9.50 19.77 -0.10
CA LEU A 17 -8.64 18.96 -0.97
C LEU A 17 -7.57 18.18 -0.19
N ILE A 18 -6.99 18.79 0.86
CA ILE A 18 -6.02 18.10 1.71
C ILE A 18 -6.71 17.02 2.54
N LEU A 19 -7.89 17.31 3.11
CA LEU A 19 -8.66 16.35 3.92
C LEU A 19 -9.09 15.13 3.09
N SER A 20 -9.65 15.35 1.89
CA SER A 20 -10.04 14.27 0.98
C SER A 20 -8.85 13.43 0.49
N ALA A 21 -7.70 14.06 0.27
CA ALA A 21 -6.49 13.35 -0.11
C ALA A 21 -5.86 12.52 1.03
N THR A 22 -6.15 12.87 2.30
CA THR A 22 -5.75 12.04 3.46
C THR A 22 -6.69 10.85 3.68
N THR A 23 -8.00 11.04 3.51
CA THR A 23 -8.99 9.95 3.66
C THR A 23 -8.88 8.92 2.53
N ALA A 24 -8.78 9.37 1.27
CA ALA A 24 -8.66 8.48 0.11
C ALA A 24 -7.42 7.56 0.17
N ARG A 25 -6.36 8.01 0.85
CA ARG A 25 -5.12 7.22 1.01
C ARG A 25 -5.15 6.27 2.21
N ALA A 26 -5.92 6.60 3.25
CA ALA A 26 -6.22 5.65 4.32
C ALA A 26 -7.04 4.48 3.78
N ASP A 27 -8.04 4.78 2.94
CA ASP A 27 -8.85 3.77 2.26
C ASP A 27 -7.98 2.88 1.36
N LEU A 28 -7.05 3.48 0.59
CA LEU A 28 -6.11 2.74 -0.26
C LEU A 28 -5.26 1.70 0.50
N CYS A 29 -4.79 2.05 1.70
CA CYS A 29 -4.02 1.14 2.56
C CYS A 29 -4.90 0.00 3.08
N GLN A 30 -6.08 0.33 3.59
CA GLN A 30 -7.04 -0.66 4.09
C GLN A 30 -7.44 -1.65 2.99
N ASP A 31 -7.71 -1.13 1.82
CA ASP A 31 -8.00 -1.88 0.60
C ASP A 31 -6.86 -2.82 0.19
N ALA A 32 -5.61 -2.38 0.34
CA ALA A 32 -4.45 -3.19 0.02
C ALA A 32 -4.25 -4.33 1.03
N VAL A 33 -4.40 -4.04 2.33
CA VAL A 33 -4.35 -5.06 3.39
C VAL A 33 -5.44 -6.10 3.21
N THR A 34 -6.65 -5.66 2.85
CA THR A 34 -7.78 -6.55 2.56
C THR A 34 -7.47 -7.46 1.38
N SER A 35 -6.90 -6.93 0.29
CA SER A 35 -6.46 -7.75 -0.85
C SER A 35 -5.40 -8.79 -0.47
N LEU A 36 -4.57 -8.53 0.55
CA LEU A 36 -3.50 -9.43 0.99
C LEU A 36 -3.91 -10.45 2.07
N MET A 37 -5.15 -10.42 2.59
CA MET A 37 -5.60 -11.42 3.57
C MET A 37 -5.36 -12.89 3.16
N PRO A 38 -5.56 -13.29 1.88
CA PRO A 38 -5.26 -14.66 1.45
C PRO A 38 -3.78 -15.07 1.58
N CYS A 39 -2.88 -14.10 1.78
CA CYS A 39 -1.44 -14.32 1.96
C CYS A 39 -1.04 -14.59 3.40
N ILE A 40 -1.90 -14.35 4.40
CA ILE A 40 -1.52 -14.38 5.81
C ILE A 40 -0.83 -15.70 6.18
N ALA A 41 -1.41 -16.86 5.83
CA ALA A 41 -0.81 -18.16 6.14
C ALA A 41 0.60 -18.34 5.53
N PHE A 42 0.84 -17.79 4.35
CA PHE A 42 2.17 -17.83 3.72
C PHE A 42 3.15 -16.87 4.39
N LEU A 43 2.72 -15.62 4.64
CA LEU A 43 3.52 -14.56 5.24
C LEU A 43 3.92 -14.88 6.69
N THR A 44 3.11 -15.66 7.40
CA THR A 44 3.36 -16.07 8.79
C THR A 44 4.02 -17.45 8.90
N GLY A 45 4.27 -18.13 7.76
CA GLY A 45 4.93 -19.43 7.73
C GLY A 45 4.03 -20.65 8.03
N PHE A 46 2.72 -20.45 8.24
CA PHE A 46 1.75 -21.55 8.40
C PHE A 46 1.51 -22.35 7.10
N SER A 47 1.89 -21.82 5.94
CA SER A 47 1.91 -22.58 4.68
C SER A 47 3.31 -22.56 4.04
N PRO A 48 3.74 -23.66 3.39
CA PRO A 48 5.00 -23.68 2.64
C PRO A 48 4.91 -22.80 1.38
N PRO A 49 6.06 -22.42 0.77
CA PRO A 49 6.08 -21.90 -0.59
C PRO A 49 5.66 -22.98 -1.60
N PRO A 50 5.04 -22.61 -2.73
CA PRO A 50 4.64 -21.26 -3.13
C PRO A 50 3.33 -20.79 -2.45
N PRO A 51 3.05 -19.48 -2.42
CA PRO A 51 1.76 -18.93 -2.00
C PRO A 51 0.60 -19.46 -2.87
N ASN A 52 -0.60 -19.50 -2.30
CA ASN A 52 -1.80 -19.90 -3.03
C ASN A 52 -2.18 -18.87 -4.12
N ALA A 53 -3.01 -19.29 -5.07
CA ALA A 53 -3.41 -18.44 -6.20
C ALA A 53 -4.14 -17.16 -5.77
N GLY A 54 -4.97 -17.23 -4.72
CA GLY A 54 -5.69 -16.07 -4.17
C GLY A 54 -4.73 -15.03 -3.58
N CYS A 55 -3.67 -15.47 -2.92
CA CYS A 55 -2.62 -14.59 -2.42
C CYS A 55 -1.91 -13.86 -3.58
N CYS A 56 -1.52 -14.59 -4.63
CA CYS A 56 -0.89 -13.96 -5.79
C CYS A 56 -1.83 -13.01 -6.53
N GLN A 57 -3.12 -13.32 -6.62
CA GLN A 57 -4.10 -12.40 -7.19
C GLN A 57 -4.21 -11.13 -6.35
N GLY A 58 -4.34 -11.26 -5.04
CA GLY A 58 -4.37 -10.13 -4.11
C GLY A 58 -3.13 -9.24 -4.21
N ALA A 59 -1.94 -9.83 -4.28
CA ALA A 59 -0.69 -9.08 -4.47
C ALA A 59 -0.65 -8.33 -5.83
N ARG A 60 -1.20 -8.91 -6.90
CA ARG A 60 -1.35 -8.20 -8.19
C ARG A 60 -2.35 -7.05 -8.09
N ASP A 61 -3.46 -7.25 -7.39
CA ASP A 61 -4.49 -6.22 -7.23
C ASP A 61 -3.93 -5.01 -6.47
N VAL A 62 -3.10 -5.24 -5.44
CA VAL A 62 -2.37 -4.16 -4.75
C VAL A 62 -1.45 -3.39 -5.70
N LEU A 63 -0.70 -4.09 -6.55
CA LEU A 63 0.16 -3.44 -7.54
C LEU A 63 -0.65 -2.59 -8.54
N ASN A 64 -1.80 -3.08 -8.98
CA ASN A 64 -2.68 -2.37 -9.91
C ASN A 64 -3.27 -1.09 -9.30
N LYS A 65 -3.39 -1.02 -7.96
CA LYS A 65 -3.80 0.21 -7.25
C LYS A 65 -2.68 1.26 -7.17
N ALA A 66 -1.42 0.87 -7.41
CA ALA A 66 -0.26 1.74 -7.28
C ALA A 66 0.00 2.60 -8.55
N THR A 67 -1.05 3.26 -9.05
CA THR A 67 -1.06 3.92 -10.36
C THR A 67 -0.25 5.21 -10.41
N THR A 68 -0.32 6.04 -9.36
CA THR A 68 0.43 7.29 -9.26
C THR A 68 1.65 7.18 -8.33
N SER A 69 2.60 8.11 -8.43
CA SER A 69 3.73 8.18 -7.47
C SER A 69 3.25 8.37 -6.04
N ALA A 70 2.16 9.10 -5.83
CA ALA A 70 1.57 9.32 -4.52
C ALA A 70 0.99 8.01 -3.95
N ASP A 71 0.31 7.22 -4.79
CA ASP A 71 -0.27 5.93 -4.39
C ASP A 71 0.82 4.91 -4.08
N ARG A 72 1.87 4.84 -4.91
CA ARG A 72 3.05 4.00 -4.66
C ARG A 72 3.68 4.32 -3.31
N LYS A 73 3.88 5.60 -3.01
CA LYS A 73 4.43 6.03 -1.71
C LYS A 73 3.50 5.66 -0.55
N ALA A 74 2.20 5.91 -0.68
CA ALA A 74 1.21 5.59 0.34
C ALA A 74 1.16 4.08 0.62
N LEU A 75 1.08 3.25 -0.43
CA LEU A 75 1.10 1.80 -0.34
C LEU A 75 2.43 1.29 0.23
N CYS A 76 3.57 1.85 -0.18
CA CYS A 76 4.86 1.47 0.37
C CYS A 76 4.93 1.69 1.88
N VAL A 77 4.57 2.89 2.36
CA VAL A 77 4.57 3.20 3.80
C VAL A 77 3.59 2.28 4.55
N CYS A 78 2.40 2.09 4.00
CA CYS A 78 1.39 1.19 4.55
C CYS A 78 1.90 -0.24 4.70
N LEU A 79 2.38 -0.85 3.61
CA LEU A 79 2.82 -2.24 3.57
C LEU A 79 4.09 -2.46 4.38
N LYS A 80 4.99 -1.46 4.47
CA LYS A 80 6.15 -1.50 5.37
C LYS A 80 5.73 -1.61 6.82
N ASN A 81 4.73 -0.84 7.25
CA ASN A 81 4.20 -0.91 8.61
C ASN A 81 3.56 -2.29 8.87
N VAL A 82 2.80 -2.82 7.91
CA VAL A 82 2.18 -4.15 8.02
C VAL A 82 3.24 -5.25 8.10
N ALA A 83 4.28 -5.19 7.28
CA ALA A 83 5.38 -6.16 7.29
C ALA A 83 6.23 -6.11 8.56
N SER A 84 6.18 -5.00 9.30
CA SER A 84 6.86 -4.82 10.59
C SER A 84 6.04 -5.34 11.79
N GLN A 85 4.81 -5.81 11.56
CA GLN A 85 3.98 -6.40 12.61
C GLN A 85 4.53 -7.76 13.06
N ASP A 86 4.40 -8.04 14.35
CA ASP A 86 4.82 -9.32 14.92
C ASP A 86 4.14 -10.51 14.21
N GLY A 87 4.93 -11.53 13.90
CA GLY A 87 4.48 -12.77 13.26
C GLY A 87 4.55 -12.80 11.74
N ILE A 88 4.78 -11.66 11.06
CA ILE A 88 5.12 -11.66 9.63
C ILE A 88 6.60 -12.03 9.47
N LEU A 89 6.88 -13.01 8.61
CA LEU A 89 8.23 -13.44 8.27
C LEU A 89 8.78 -12.58 7.13
N PRO A 90 9.83 -11.76 7.35
CA PRO A 90 10.37 -10.87 6.32
C PRO A 90 10.80 -11.60 5.04
N ASP A 91 11.45 -12.75 5.19
CA ASP A 91 11.89 -13.58 4.05
C ASP A 91 10.71 -14.04 3.18
N ARG A 92 9.54 -14.32 3.78
CA ARG A 92 8.33 -14.69 3.03
C ARG A 92 7.75 -13.50 2.29
N ALA A 93 7.72 -12.33 2.93
CA ALA A 93 7.26 -11.10 2.30
C ALA A 93 8.15 -10.71 1.10
N GLU A 94 9.47 -10.85 1.23
CA GLU A 94 10.43 -10.57 0.16
C GLU A 94 10.31 -11.54 -1.02
N GLN A 95 10.06 -12.83 -0.77
CA GLN A 95 9.89 -13.84 -1.82
C GLN A 95 8.54 -13.73 -2.56
N LEU A 96 7.55 -13.06 -1.98
CA LEU A 96 6.17 -13.06 -2.50
C LEU A 96 6.07 -12.58 -3.97
N PRO A 97 6.69 -11.44 -4.37
CA PRO A 97 6.57 -10.96 -5.74
C PRO A 97 7.17 -11.93 -6.75
N ASP A 98 8.33 -12.50 -6.45
CA ASP A 98 9.04 -13.45 -7.33
C ASP A 98 8.25 -14.75 -7.48
N LEU A 99 7.77 -15.32 -6.36
CA LEU A 99 6.96 -16.54 -6.37
C LEU A 99 5.63 -16.33 -7.10
N CYS A 100 5.05 -15.15 -7.01
CA CYS A 100 3.84 -14.78 -7.74
C CYS A 100 4.12 -14.27 -9.17
N LYS A 101 5.39 -14.20 -9.61
CA LYS A 101 5.78 -13.68 -10.94
C LYS A 101 5.19 -12.30 -11.20
N ILE A 102 5.27 -11.43 -10.20
CA ILE A 102 4.81 -10.03 -10.26
C ILE A 102 6.03 -9.18 -10.58
N LYS A 103 6.00 -8.50 -11.73
CA LYS A 103 7.02 -7.53 -12.08
C LYS A 103 6.76 -6.25 -11.29
N VAL A 104 7.48 -6.08 -10.19
CA VAL A 104 7.44 -4.83 -9.44
C VAL A 104 8.45 -3.87 -10.07
N PRO A 105 8.05 -2.64 -10.47
CA PRO A 105 8.98 -1.67 -11.05
C PRO A 105 10.00 -1.14 -10.03
N VAL A 106 9.83 -1.45 -8.73
CA VAL A 106 10.71 -1.05 -7.64
C VAL A 106 10.96 -2.27 -6.73
N PRO A 107 12.20 -2.49 -6.23
CA PRO A 107 12.50 -3.61 -5.33
C PRO A 107 11.67 -3.56 -4.04
N ILE A 108 11.05 -4.69 -3.64
CA ILE A 108 10.37 -4.81 -2.35
C ILE A 108 11.36 -5.41 -1.36
N LYS A 109 11.88 -4.60 -0.45
CA LYS A 109 12.77 -5.02 0.63
C LYS A 109 12.27 -4.50 1.98
N PRO A 110 12.57 -5.15 3.10
CA PRO A 110 12.16 -4.68 4.43
C PRO A 110 12.64 -3.25 4.75
N ASP A 111 13.78 -2.86 4.19
CA ASP A 111 14.41 -1.55 4.33
C ASP A 111 14.06 -0.57 3.20
N VAL A 112 13.04 -0.86 2.39
CA VAL A 112 12.64 0.00 1.26
C VAL A 112 12.41 1.44 1.73
N ASP A 113 13.07 2.38 1.03
CA ASP A 113 12.89 3.81 1.21
C ASP A 113 11.68 4.25 0.39
N CYS A 114 10.52 4.35 1.05
CA CYS A 114 9.26 4.73 0.41
C CYS A 114 9.23 6.17 -0.13
N ASN A 115 10.30 6.95 0.02
CA ASN A 115 10.42 8.28 -0.55
C ASN A 115 11.14 8.32 -1.90
N LYS A 116 11.62 7.18 -2.40
CA LYS A 116 12.41 7.07 -3.64
C LYS A 116 11.71 6.24 -4.71
#